data_AF-A0A1V6K610-F1
#
_entry.id   AF-A0A1V6K610-F1
#
_cell.length_a   1.000
_cell.length_b   1.000
_cell.length_c   1.000
_cell.angle_alpha   90.00
_cell.angle_beta   90.00
_cell.angle_gamma   90.00
#
_symmetry.space_group_name_H-M   'P 1'
#
loop_
_entity.id
_entity.type
_entity.pdbx_description
1 polymer ?
#
loop_
_entity_poly.entity_id
_entity_poly.type
_entity_poly.pdbx_seq_one_letter_code
_entity_poly.pdbx_strand_id
1 'polypeptide(L)'
;MHDKRKKLFPKATDTLLFYVKDVESGFTFHGLKEMRVKPVQQLVRKKVDGKMINARDAQGKLMYQTKEDRTIDNVWRIPCLQPASPERLGYPTQKPLALLERIIEASSDPGDVVLDPFCGCGTAVHAAQKRGRQWIGIDVTHLAIALIEKRLQNAFPSIVYEVHGTPKDLDGARNLALRDKYQFQWWACSLVGAQPWQNKKKGADRGIDGIIYFQDEKGISKKIIVSVKGGESVGRAMIADLKNSVEREKAQIGLFVTLAAPTREMVKEALTAGFYESPNFKSGEYPKIQILTIEGLLNSTQRPRYPDLSQGTYTFKRASQEQEAAEIPGDLFDAGKA
;
A
#
# COMPACT_ATOMS: atom_id res chain seq x y z
N MET A 1 2.26 -18.43 23.87
CA MET A 1 1.24 -19.25 24.54
C MET A 1 0.56 -20.14 23.52
N HIS A 2 0.62 -21.46 23.70
CA HIS A 2 -0.06 -22.41 22.82
C HIS A 2 -1.56 -22.42 23.16
N ASP A 3 -2.43 -22.04 22.22
CA ASP A 3 -3.88 -22.10 22.42
C ASP A 3 -4.31 -23.57 22.48
N LYS A 4 -4.59 -24.05 23.70
CA LYS A 4 -4.97 -25.44 24.00
C LYS A 4 -6.25 -25.91 23.28
N ARG A 5 -6.98 -25.01 22.61
CA ARG A 5 -8.19 -25.35 21.82
C ARG A 5 -7.88 -25.76 20.37
N LYS A 6 -6.68 -25.47 19.85
CA LYS A 6 -6.31 -25.84 18.47
C LYS A 6 -5.74 -27.27 18.46
N LYS A 7 -6.52 -28.21 17.92
CA LYS A 7 -6.14 -29.64 17.80
C LYS A 7 -5.13 -29.95 16.67
N LEU A 8 -4.62 -28.95 15.96
CA LEU A 8 -3.76 -29.09 14.78
C LEU A 8 -2.56 -28.14 14.84
N PHE A 9 -1.49 -28.48 14.13
CA PHE A 9 -0.37 -27.58 13.92
C PHE A 9 -0.83 -26.26 13.26
N PRO A 10 -0.33 -25.10 13.71
CA PRO A 10 -0.65 -23.83 13.06
C PRO A 10 -0.24 -23.82 11.59
N LYS A 11 -1.14 -23.38 10.70
CA LYS A 11 -0.79 -23.10 9.30
C LYS A 11 0.24 -21.96 9.27
N ALA A 12 1.39 -22.24 8.67
CA ALA A 12 2.51 -21.30 8.56
C ALA A 12 3.06 -21.20 7.12
N THR A 13 2.30 -21.71 6.15
CA THR A 13 2.69 -21.79 4.74
C THR A 13 1.57 -21.25 3.86
N ASP A 14 1.95 -20.64 2.74
CA ASP A 14 1.06 -20.37 1.62
C ASP A 14 1.68 -20.98 0.36
N THR A 15 0.83 -21.32 -0.61
CA THR A 15 1.25 -21.99 -1.86
C THR A 15 1.20 -20.98 -3.00
N LEU A 16 2.27 -20.94 -3.79
CA LEU A 16 2.33 -20.20 -5.05
C LEU A 16 2.31 -21.21 -6.18
N LEU A 17 1.40 -21.03 -7.12
CA LEU A 17 1.28 -21.87 -8.31
C LEU A 17 1.91 -21.11 -9.47
N PHE A 18 2.92 -21.72 -10.10
CA PHE A 18 3.59 -21.17 -11.27
C PHE A 18 3.04 -21.84 -12.53
N TYR A 19 2.54 -21.03 -13.45
CA TYR A 19 2.01 -21.46 -14.73
C TYR A 19 2.74 -20.72 -15.83
N VAL A 20 2.93 -21.40 -16.95
CA VAL A 20 3.44 -20.84 -18.20
C VAL A 20 2.40 -21.04 -19.27
N LYS A 21 2.30 -20.10 -20.22
CA LYS A 21 1.35 -20.20 -21.32
C LYS A 21 1.64 -21.41 -22.22
N ASP A 22 2.92 -21.61 -22.50
CA ASP A 22 3.44 -22.72 -23.32
C ASP A 22 4.86 -23.06 -22.86
N VAL A 23 5.11 -24.33 -22.54
CA VAL A 23 6.42 -24.82 -22.10
C VAL A 23 7.44 -24.87 -23.25
N GLU A 24 6.98 -24.97 -24.49
CA GLU A 24 7.82 -25.04 -25.69
C GLU A 24 8.24 -23.64 -26.16
N SER A 25 7.57 -22.59 -25.68
CA SER A 25 7.85 -21.19 -26.05
C SER A 25 9.20 -20.65 -25.58
N GLY A 26 9.97 -21.42 -24.81
CA GLY A 26 11.23 -20.96 -24.24
C GLY A 26 11.06 -19.87 -23.19
N PHE A 27 9.99 -19.94 -22.38
CA PHE A 27 9.68 -18.95 -21.35
C PHE A 27 10.88 -18.57 -20.47
N THR A 28 10.95 -17.30 -20.09
CA THR A 28 12.02 -16.79 -19.23
C THR A 28 11.94 -17.38 -17.83
N PHE A 29 13.00 -18.07 -17.40
CA PHE A 29 13.18 -18.49 -16.01
C PHE A 29 14.64 -18.46 -15.56
N HIS A 30 14.96 -17.52 -14.68
CA HIS A 30 16.28 -17.32 -14.12
C HIS A 30 16.47 -18.17 -12.86
N GLY A 31 17.46 -19.06 -12.90
CA GLY A 31 17.87 -19.86 -11.74
C GLY A 31 18.55 -19.00 -10.67
N LEU A 32 17.76 -18.38 -9.80
CA LEU A 32 18.24 -17.46 -8.77
C LEU A 32 19.07 -18.18 -7.69
N LYS A 33 19.99 -17.44 -7.09
CA LYS A 33 20.83 -17.91 -5.97
C LYS A 33 20.62 -17.06 -4.72
N GLU A 34 20.81 -17.66 -3.56
CA GLU A 34 20.83 -16.97 -2.27
C GLU A 34 22.01 -17.42 -1.41
N MET A 35 22.48 -16.53 -0.54
CA MET A 35 23.54 -16.83 0.42
C MET A 35 23.03 -17.81 1.48
N ARG A 36 23.89 -18.74 1.88
CA ARG A 36 23.62 -19.67 2.96
C ARG A 36 23.87 -18.99 4.30
N VAL A 37 23.00 -19.29 5.27
CA VAL A 37 23.22 -18.91 6.67
C VAL A 37 24.52 -19.53 7.21
N LYS A 38 24.85 -20.74 6.78
CA LYS A 38 26.11 -21.42 7.09
C LYS A 38 26.72 -21.97 5.80
N PRO A 39 27.97 -21.59 5.46
CA PRO A 39 28.69 -22.17 4.35
C PRO A 39 28.78 -23.69 4.50
N VAL A 40 28.79 -24.39 3.37
CA VAL A 40 28.93 -25.86 3.35
C VAL A 40 30.18 -26.24 2.56
N GLN A 41 30.89 -27.26 3.03
CA GLN A 41 31.98 -27.87 2.28
C GLN A 41 31.38 -28.84 1.26
N GLN A 42 31.69 -28.64 -0.02
CA GLN A 42 31.27 -29.54 -1.10
C GLN A 42 32.50 -30.14 -1.78
N LEU A 43 32.41 -31.43 -2.13
CA LEU A 43 33.44 -32.08 -2.93
C LEU A 43 33.53 -31.40 -4.29
N VAL A 44 34.74 -31.02 -4.68
CA VAL A 44 35.01 -30.52 -6.02
C VAL A 44 34.84 -31.69 -6.97
N ARG A 45 34.05 -31.51 -8.04
CA ARG A 45 33.88 -32.52 -9.08
C ARG A 45 34.40 -31.97 -10.40
N LYS A 46 35.18 -32.78 -11.11
CA LYS A 46 35.71 -32.45 -12.44
C LYS A 46 35.17 -33.42 -13.48
N LYS A 47 34.97 -32.93 -14.70
CA LYS A 47 34.54 -33.75 -15.84
C LYS A 47 35.78 -34.35 -16.50
N VAL A 48 35.88 -35.67 -16.53
CA VAL A 48 36.93 -36.44 -17.22
C VAL A 48 36.23 -37.48 -18.08
N ASP A 49 36.51 -37.50 -19.38
CA ASP A 49 35.90 -38.42 -20.35
C ASP A 49 34.36 -38.47 -20.27
N GLY A 50 33.74 -37.29 -20.14
CA GLY A 50 32.29 -37.16 -20.05
C GLY A 50 31.69 -37.52 -18.67
N LYS A 51 32.46 -38.09 -17.75
CA LYS A 51 32.01 -38.48 -16.40
C LYS A 51 32.46 -37.49 -15.33
N MET A 52 31.57 -37.20 -14.38
CA MET A 52 31.88 -36.33 -13.24
C MET A 52 32.54 -37.13 -12.12
N ILE A 53 33.85 -36.96 -11.93
CA ILE A 53 34.62 -37.62 -10.87
C ILE A 53 34.99 -36.62 -9.76
N ASN A 54 35.15 -37.11 -8.53
CA ASN A 54 35.62 -36.26 -7.43
C ASN A 54 37.08 -35.86 -7.68
N ALA A 55 37.35 -34.56 -7.62
CA ALA A 55 38.68 -34.02 -7.79
C ALA A 55 39.55 -34.40 -6.60
N ARG A 56 40.81 -34.70 -6.90
CA ARG A 56 41.84 -35.01 -5.93
C ARG A 56 43.01 -34.04 -6.15
N ASP A 57 43.67 -33.65 -5.07
CA ASP A 57 44.88 -32.83 -5.10
C ASP A 57 46.10 -33.62 -5.60
N ALA A 58 47.26 -32.98 -5.65
CA ALA A 58 48.51 -33.60 -6.11
C ALA A 58 48.95 -34.80 -5.23
N GLN A 59 48.42 -34.90 -4.01
CA GLN A 59 48.69 -35.96 -3.05
C GLN A 59 47.59 -37.04 -3.04
N GLY A 60 46.59 -36.94 -3.95
CA GLY A 60 45.53 -37.92 -4.09
C GLY A 60 44.37 -37.78 -3.10
N LYS A 61 44.33 -36.71 -2.29
CA LYS A 61 43.26 -36.45 -1.31
C LYS A 61 42.10 -35.70 -1.97
N LEU A 62 40.87 -36.00 -1.55
CA LEU A 62 39.66 -35.35 -2.05
C LEU A 62 39.70 -33.84 -1.79
N MET A 63 39.42 -33.06 -2.84
CA MET A 63 39.34 -31.60 -2.76
C MET A 63 37.93 -31.16 -2.34
N TYR A 64 37.87 -30.16 -1.46
CA TYR A 64 36.64 -29.52 -1.03
C TYR A 64 36.66 -28.04 -1.42
N GLN A 65 35.51 -27.51 -1.76
CA GLN A 65 35.28 -26.08 -1.93
C GLN A 65 34.21 -25.61 -0.94
N THR A 66 34.47 -24.48 -0.31
CA THR A 66 33.49 -23.78 0.50
C THR A 66 32.45 -23.18 -0.44
N LYS A 67 31.19 -23.59 -0.32
CA LYS A 67 30.09 -23.00 -1.06
C LYS A 67 29.24 -22.15 -0.13
N GLU A 68 29.25 -20.86 -0.40
CA GLU A 68 28.53 -19.85 0.38
C GLU A 68 27.14 -19.57 -0.17
N ASP A 69 26.88 -19.92 -1.43
CA ASP A 69 25.60 -19.75 -2.09
C ASP A 69 24.82 -21.08 -2.25
N ARG A 70 23.53 -20.96 -2.54
CA ARG A 70 22.72 -22.07 -3.06
C ARG A 70 21.77 -21.56 -4.11
N THR A 71 21.46 -22.40 -5.09
CA THR A 71 20.31 -22.19 -5.96
C THR A 71 19.05 -22.25 -5.12
N ILE A 72 18.13 -21.32 -5.37
CA ILE A 72 16.85 -21.24 -4.68
C ILE A 72 16.00 -22.46 -5.08
N ASP A 73 15.41 -23.12 -4.09
CA ASP A 73 14.49 -24.25 -4.27
C ASP A 73 13.02 -23.78 -4.26
N ASN A 74 12.04 -24.69 -4.27
CA ASN A 74 10.62 -24.35 -4.26
C ASN A 74 10.03 -24.15 -2.84
N VAL A 75 10.86 -24.08 -1.79
CA VAL A 75 10.43 -23.86 -0.41
C VAL A 75 11.06 -22.58 0.13
N TRP A 76 10.32 -21.48 -0.03
CA TRP A 76 10.82 -20.15 0.34
C TRP A 76 10.50 -19.80 1.79
N ARG A 77 11.53 -19.40 2.54
CA ARG A 77 11.41 -18.92 3.92
C ARG A 77 11.44 -17.40 3.97
N ILE A 78 10.36 -16.79 3.50
CA ILE A 78 10.19 -15.32 3.50
C ILE A 78 9.21 -14.96 4.61
N PRO A 79 9.60 -14.13 5.59
CA PRO A 79 8.72 -13.78 6.71
C PRO A 79 7.57 -12.88 6.24
N CYS A 80 6.36 -13.14 6.76
CA CYS A 80 5.24 -12.23 6.59
C CYS A 80 5.50 -10.89 7.28
N LEU A 81 4.92 -9.82 6.72
CA LEU A 81 5.09 -8.47 7.26
C LEU A 81 4.50 -8.36 8.67
N GLN A 82 5.37 -8.05 9.62
CA GLN A 82 4.98 -7.74 10.99
C GLN A 82 4.42 -6.32 11.09
N PRO A 83 3.58 -6.00 12.09
CA PRO A 83 3.05 -4.66 12.28
C PRO A 83 4.10 -3.56 12.36
N ALA A 84 5.24 -3.86 12.97
CA ALA A 84 6.36 -2.94 13.12
C ALA A 84 7.23 -2.80 11.86
N SER A 85 7.01 -3.63 10.82
CA SER A 85 7.84 -3.58 9.60
C SER A 85 7.83 -2.19 8.98
N PRO A 86 8.99 -1.67 8.54
CA PRO A 86 9.09 -0.41 7.82
C PRO A 86 8.42 -0.48 6.44
N GLU A 87 8.31 -1.67 5.85
CA GLU A 87 7.63 -1.86 4.55
C GLU A 87 6.10 -1.78 4.66
N ARG A 88 5.54 -2.03 5.85
CA ARG A 88 4.08 -2.17 6.01
C ARG A 88 3.41 -0.83 5.80
N LEU A 89 2.47 -0.72 4.87
CA LEU A 89 1.73 0.51 4.55
C LEU A 89 0.38 0.64 5.29
N GLY A 90 0.00 -0.39 6.05
CA GLY A 90 -1.30 -0.47 6.72
C GLY A 90 -2.36 -1.26 5.94
N TYR A 91 -2.01 -1.76 4.74
CA TYR A 91 -2.90 -2.63 3.98
C TYR A 91 -2.96 -4.04 4.62
N PRO A 92 -4.16 -4.59 4.90
CA PRO A 92 -4.29 -5.82 5.72
C PRO A 92 -3.58 -7.04 5.14
N THR A 93 -3.57 -7.18 3.82
CA THR A 93 -3.09 -8.38 3.10
C THR A 93 -1.79 -8.16 2.33
N GLN A 94 -1.05 -7.09 2.65
CA GLN A 94 0.22 -6.74 1.99
C GLN A 94 1.20 -7.91 2.01
N LYS A 95 1.70 -8.28 0.82
CA LYS A 95 2.77 -9.26 0.65
C LYS A 95 4.14 -8.59 0.84
N PRO A 96 5.16 -9.32 1.35
CA PRO A 96 6.52 -8.79 1.46
C PRO A 96 7.13 -8.46 0.10
N LEU A 97 7.89 -7.37 0.01
CA LEU A 97 8.55 -6.94 -1.22
C LEU A 97 9.51 -7.99 -1.77
N ALA A 98 10.32 -8.59 -0.89
CA ALA A 98 11.30 -9.63 -1.27
C ALA A 98 10.66 -10.87 -1.94
N LEU A 99 9.38 -11.15 -1.64
CA LEU A 99 8.66 -12.23 -2.32
C LEU A 99 8.38 -11.87 -3.78
N LEU A 100 7.89 -10.66 -4.00
CA LEU A 100 7.47 -10.19 -5.33
C LEU A 100 8.69 -9.89 -6.22
N GLU A 101 9.75 -9.32 -5.65
CA GLU A 101 11.03 -9.16 -6.35
C GLU A 101 11.57 -10.51 -6.84
N ARG A 102 11.56 -11.54 -5.97
CA ARG A 102 12.03 -12.88 -6.35
C ARG A 102 11.22 -13.49 -7.50
N ILE A 103 9.89 -13.32 -7.49
CA ILE A 103 9.04 -13.82 -8.57
C ILE A 103 9.35 -13.10 -9.88
N ILE A 104 9.44 -11.77 -9.84
CA ILE A 104 9.69 -10.95 -11.05
C ILE A 104 11.09 -11.21 -11.61
N GLU A 105 12.11 -11.24 -10.76
CA GLU A 105 13.48 -11.55 -11.18
C GLU A 105 13.64 -12.95 -11.74
N ALA A 106 12.90 -13.93 -11.23
CA ALA A 106 12.95 -15.28 -11.75
C ALA A 106 12.23 -15.39 -13.10
N SER A 107 11.13 -14.66 -13.32
CA SER A 107 10.19 -14.95 -14.42
C SER A 107 10.01 -13.84 -15.44
N SER A 108 10.92 -12.86 -15.50
CA SER A 108 10.91 -11.77 -16.50
C SER A 108 12.32 -11.21 -16.70
N ASP A 109 12.54 -10.50 -17.80
CA ASP A 109 13.73 -9.68 -18.06
C ASP A 109 13.47 -8.19 -17.81
N PRO A 110 14.50 -7.37 -17.56
CA PRO A 110 14.36 -5.91 -17.56
C PRO A 110 13.71 -5.42 -18.87
N GLY A 111 12.78 -4.47 -18.76
CA GLY A 111 11.96 -3.99 -19.88
C GLY A 111 10.66 -4.78 -20.10
N ASP A 112 10.51 -6.00 -19.58
CA ASP A 112 9.25 -6.74 -19.67
C ASP A 112 8.11 -6.05 -18.91
N VAL A 113 6.87 -6.43 -19.23
CA VAL A 113 5.65 -5.92 -18.60
C VAL A 113 5.13 -6.88 -17.54
N VAL A 114 4.98 -6.40 -16.31
CA VAL A 114 4.37 -7.13 -15.20
C VAL A 114 2.93 -6.67 -14.98
N LEU A 115 1.96 -7.58 -15.14
CA LEU A 115 0.55 -7.33 -14.83
C LEU A 115 0.18 -7.91 -13.45
N ASP A 116 -0.37 -7.08 -12.58
CA ASP A 116 -1.04 -7.50 -11.35
C ASP A 116 -2.50 -7.00 -11.34
N PRO A 117 -3.49 -7.86 -11.65
CA PRO A 117 -4.89 -7.47 -11.75
C PRO A 117 -5.61 -7.38 -10.39
N PHE A 118 -4.90 -7.65 -9.28
CA PHE A 118 -5.42 -7.55 -7.91
C PHE A 118 -4.37 -6.91 -7.00
N CYS A 119 -3.85 -5.76 -7.44
CA CYS A 119 -2.58 -5.24 -6.96
C CYS A 119 -2.60 -4.71 -5.52
N GLY A 120 -3.78 -4.42 -4.96
CA GLY A 120 -3.93 -3.96 -3.58
C GLY A 120 -3.05 -2.75 -3.27
N CYS A 121 -2.11 -2.88 -2.34
CA CYS A 121 -1.17 -1.80 -2.02
C CYS A 121 0.07 -1.73 -2.95
N GLY A 122 0.01 -2.36 -4.12
CA GLY A 122 1.01 -2.27 -5.19
C GLY A 122 2.38 -2.84 -4.86
N THR A 123 2.48 -3.92 -4.06
CA THR A 123 3.80 -4.53 -3.81
C THR A 123 4.42 -5.09 -5.10
N ALA A 124 3.63 -5.73 -5.97
CA ALA A 124 4.12 -6.21 -7.26
C ALA A 124 4.56 -5.07 -8.17
N VAL A 125 3.75 -4.00 -8.23
CA VAL A 125 4.02 -2.78 -9.00
C VAL A 125 5.34 -2.12 -8.55
N HIS A 126 5.53 -1.96 -7.24
CA HIS A 126 6.79 -1.46 -6.67
C HIS A 126 7.97 -2.35 -7.05
N ALA A 127 7.83 -3.67 -6.89
CA ALA A 127 8.89 -4.62 -7.23
C ALA A 127 9.26 -4.57 -8.71
N ALA A 128 8.26 -4.51 -9.61
CA ALA A 128 8.46 -4.38 -11.05
C ALA A 128 9.23 -3.10 -11.38
N GLN A 129 8.77 -1.95 -10.87
CA GLN A 129 9.42 -0.65 -11.04
C GLN A 129 10.88 -0.69 -10.59
N LYS A 130 11.14 -1.19 -9.39
CA LYS A 130 12.50 -1.27 -8.83
C LYS A 130 13.43 -2.11 -9.68
N ARG A 131 12.91 -3.22 -10.20
CA ARG A 131 13.65 -4.17 -11.04
C ARG A 131 13.70 -3.73 -12.51
N GLY A 132 13.22 -2.54 -12.88
CA GLY A 132 13.31 -2.04 -14.26
C GLY A 132 12.37 -2.76 -15.21
N ARG A 133 11.19 -3.19 -14.74
CA ARG A 133 10.11 -3.71 -15.57
C ARG A 133 9.04 -2.64 -15.74
N GLN A 134 8.38 -2.62 -16.90
CA GLN A 134 7.11 -1.92 -17.05
C GLN A 134 6.03 -2.67 -16.26
N TRP A 135 4.93 -2.02 -15.94
CA TRP A 135 3.90 -2.63 -15.11
C TRP A 135 2.50 -2.08 -15.36
N ILE A 136 1.51 -2.92 -15.07
CA ILE A 136 0.09 -2.56 -15.03
C ILE A 136 -0.47 -3.10 -13.72
N GLY A 137 -1.01 -2.21 -12.88
CA GLY A 137 -1.70 -2.58 -11.65
C GLY A 137 -3.19 -2.27 -11.76
N ILE A 138 -4.04 -3.24 -11.43
CA ILE A 138 -5.49 -3.06 -11.39
C ILE A 138 -6.00 -3.44 -10.00
N ASP A 139 -6.86 -2.61 -9.45
CA ASP A 139 -7.62 -2.93 -8.24
C ASP A 139 -9.02 -2.30 -8.35
N VAL A 140 -10.02 -2.96 -7.76
CA VAL A 140 -11.40 -2.48 -7.76
C VAL A 140 -11.61 -1.33 -6.79
N THR A 141 -10.69 -1.10 -5.85
CA THR A 141 -10.84 -0.10 -4.80
C THR A 141 -10.00 1.14 -5.09
N HIS A 142 -10.63 2.31 -5.02
CA HIS A 142 -9.92 3.59 -5.14
C HIS A 142 -8.91 3.83 -4.01
N LEU A 143 -9.11 3.19 -2.85
CA LEU A 143 -8.16 3.21 -1.74
C LEU A 143 -6.83 2.55 -2.14
N ALA A 144 -6.88 1.39 -2.80
CA ALA A 144 -5.70 0.70 -3.29
C ALA A 144 -4.91 1.61 -4.23
N ILE A 145 -5.59 2.25 -5.19
CA ILE A 145 -4.94 3.17 -6.13
C ILE A 145 -4.22 4.32 -5.40
N ALA A 146 -4.90 5.02 -4.49
CA ALA A 146 -4.27 6.11 -3.74
C ALA A 146 -3.06 5.65 -2.90
N LEU A 147 -3.11 4.43 -2.35
CA LEU A 147 -1.99 3.83 -1.63
C LEU A 147 -0.81 3.53 -2.56
N ILE A 148 -1.09 3.04 -3.77
CA ILE A 148 -0.07 2.77 -4.79
C ILE A 148 0.60 4.07 -5.22
N GLU A 149 -0.18 5.09 -5.53
CA GLU A 149 0.34 6.42 -5.90
C GLU A 149 1.27 6.97 -4.83
N LYS A 150 0.81 6.98 -3.57
CA LYS A 150 1.62 7.40 -2.43
C LYS A 150 2.88 6.54 -2.27
N ARG A 151 2.77 5.22 -2.44
CA ARG A 151 3.91 4.29 -2.34
C ARG A 151 4.96 4.61 -3.40
N LEU A 152 4.53 4.75 -4.65
CA LEU A 152 5.41 4.98 -5.80
C LEU A 152 6.08 6.35 -5.74
N GLN A 153 5.33 7.41 -5.46
CA GLN A 153 5.90 8.76 -5.32
C GLN A 153 6.93 8.83 -4.17
N ASN A 154 6.72 8.11 -3.08
CA ASN A 154 7.68 8.06 -1.97
C ASN A 154 8.93 7.25 -2.30
N ALA A 155 8.77 6.11 -2.98
CA ALA A 155 9.87 5.23 -3.33
C ALA A 155 10.69 5.77 -4.51
N PHE A 156 10.02 6.40 -5.48
CA PHE A 156 10.55 6.85 -6.77
C PHE A 156 10.05 8.28 -7.09
N PRO A 157 10.68 9.35 -6.56
CA PRO A 157 10.19 10.73 -6.69
C PRO A 157 9.98 11.25 -8.11
N SER A 158 10.69 10.68 -9.10
CA SER A 158 10.61 11.07 -10.51
C SER A 158 9.79 10.11 -11.38
N ILE A 159 9.03 9.21 -10.77
CA ILE A 159 8.24 8.23 -11.53
C ILE A 159 7.12 8.91 -12.32
N VAL A 160 6.94 8.47 -13.56
CA VAL A 160 5.82 8.87 -14.42
C VAL A 160 4.95 7.65 -14.62
N TYR A 161 3.65 7.80 -14.38
CA TYR A 161 2.65 6.75 -14.60
C TYR A 161 1.28 7.39 -14.88
N GLU A 162 0.40 6.61 -15.50
CA GLU A 162 -0.98 7.02 -15.72
C GLU A 162 -1.93 6.32 -14.76
N VAL A 163 -2.96 7.04 -14.31
CA VAL A 163 -4.06 6.48 -13.53
C VAL A 163 -5.35 6.60 -14.33
N HIS A 164 -6.00 5.46 -14.49
CA HIS A 164 -7.27 5.29 -15.19
C HIS A 164 -8.37 4.86 -14.21
N GLY A 165 -9.61 5.30 -14.46
CA GLY A 165 -10.77 4.86 -13.69
C GLY A 165 -11.02 5.59 -12.35
N THR A 166 -10.16 6.52 -11.94
CA THR A 166 -10.40 7.39 -10.78
C THR A 166 -10.99 8.74 -11.21
N PRO A 167 -11.90 9.35 -10.43
CA PRO A 167 -12.37 10.70 -10.73
C PRO A 167 -11.24 11.74 -10.66
N LYS A 168 -11.10 12.53 -11.72
CA LYS A 168 -10.12 13.63 -11.83
C LYS A 168 -10.73 15.02 -11.70
N ASP A 169 -12.05 15.10 -11.82
CA ASP A 169 -12.82 16.33 -11.77
C ASP A 169 -14.14 16.13 -10.99
N LEU A 170 -14.90 17.21 -10.84
CA LEU A 170 -16.17 17.21 -10.13
C LEU A 170 -17.22 16.34 -10.82
N ASP A 171 -17.26 16.31 -12.15
CA ASP A 171 -18.29 15.56 -12.87
C ASP A 171 -18.04 14.05 -12.78
N GLY A 172 -16.78 13.61 -12.84
CA GLY A 172 -16.37 12.25 -12.52
C GLY A 172 -16.71 11.88 -11.07
N ALA A 173 -16.51 12.81 -10.13
CA ALA A 173 -16.83 12.57 -8.72
C ALA A 173 -18.34 12.42 -8.49
N ARG A 174 -19.17 13.27 -9.13
CA ARG A 174 -20.64 13.15 -9.13
C ARG A 174 -21.08 11.84 -9.77
N ASN A 175 -20.51 11.49 -10.91
CA ASN A 175 -20.81 10.25 -11.60
C ASN A 175 -20.51 9.02 -10.72
N LEU A 176 -19.38 9.00 -10.03
CA LEU A 176 -19.03 7.95 -9.08
C LEU A 176 -20.01 7.90 -7.91
N ALA A 177 -20.37 9.05 -7.32
CA ALA A 177 -21.35 9.13 -6.24
C ALA A 177 -22.73 8.57 -6.61
N LEU A 178 -23.15 8.78 -7.87
CA LEU A 178 -24.41 8.27 -8.41
C LEU A 178 -24.37 6.77 -8.70
N ARG A 179 -23.25 6.26 -9.24
CA ARG A 179 -23.11 4.86 -9.64
C ARG A 179 -22.87 3.93 -8.45
N ASP A 180 -21.96 4.30 -7.56
CA ASP A 180 -21.58 3.49 -6.41
C ASP A 180 -21.19 4.39 -5.23
N LYS A 181 -22.14 4.53 -4.29
CA LYS A 181 -21.96 5.32 -3.08
C LYS A 181 -20.77 4.83 -2.23
N TYR A 182 -20.51 3.53 -2.16
CA TYR A 182 -19.43 3.00 -1.31
C TYR A 182 -18.07 3.27 -1.94
N GLN A 183 -17.93 3.09 -3.26
CA GLN A 183 -16.71 3.45 -3.97
C GLN A 183 -16.43 4.95 -3.89
N PHE A 184 -17.47 5.78 -4.03
CA PHE A 184 -17.36 7.22 -3.81
C PHE A 184 -16.87 7.55 -2.40
N GLN A 185 -17.43 6.90 -1.37
CA GLN A 185 -17.01 7.11 0.02
C GLN A 185 -15.54 6.73 0.23
N TRP A 186 -15.10 5.58 -0.28
CA TRP A 186 -13.71 5.14 -0.18
C TRP A 186 -12.74 6.05 -0.92
N TRP A 187 -13.11 6.49 -2.12
CA TRP A 187 -12.35 7.45 -2.90
C TRP A 187 -12.27 8.81 -2.20
N ALA A 188 -13.38 9.35 -1.70
CA ALA A 188 -13.37 10.63 -0.98
C ALA A 188 -12.57 10.55 0.33
N CYS A 189 -12.58 9.41 1.03
CA CYS A 189 -11.71 9.18 2.19
C CYS A 189 -10.23 9.19 1.80
N SER A 190 -9.85 8.66 0.63
CA SER A 190 -8.45 8.64 0.20
C SER A 190 -7.91 10.05 -0.09
N LEU A 191 -8.75 10.97 -0.59
CA LEU A 191 -8.39 12.38 -0.81
C LEU A 191 -7.94 13.11 0.47
N VAL A 192 -8.46 12.70 1.62
CA VAL A 192 -8.09 13.27 2.94
C VAL A 192 -7.11 12.40 3.71
N GLY A 193 -6.58 11.34 3.08
CA GLY A 193 -5.64 10.42 3.73
C GLY A 193 -6.28 9.58 4.84
N ALA A 194 -7.59 9.32 4.78
CA ALA A 194 -8.30 8.48 5.74
C ALA A 194 -8.34 7.02 5.31
N GLN A 195 -8.19 6.12 6.28
CA GLN A 195 -8.51 4.70 6.09
C GLN A 195 -10.01 4.50 6.17
N PRO A 196 -10.64 3.78 5.23
CA PRO A 196 -12.06 3.45 5.32
C PRO A 196 -12.38 2.70 6.61
N TRP A 197 -13.48 3.08 7.25
CA TRP A 197 -13.94 2.42 8.46
C TRP A 197 -14.51 1.03 8.14
N GLN A 198 -13.70 -0.02 8.26
CA GLN A 198 -14.10 -1.40 7.94
C GLN A 198 -14.80 -2.16 9.09
N ASN A 199 -14.79 -1.62 10.32
CA ASN A 199 -15.42 -2.26 11.48
C ASN A 199 -16.95 -2.06 11.46
N LYS A 200 -17.62 -2.71 10.50
CA LYS A 200 -19.08 -2.94 10.51
C LYS A 200 -19.39 -4.13 11.42
N LYS A 201 -19.21 -4.01 12.74
CA LYS A 201 -20.00 -4.86 13.65
C LYS A 201 -21.46 -4.50 13.38
N LYS A 202 -22.31 -5.49 13.02
CA LYS A 202 -23.75 -5.34 12.77
C LYS A 202 -24.39 -4.41 13.80
N GLY A 203 -24.57 -3.16 13.42
CA GLY A 203 -25.09 -2.06 14.21
C GLY A 203 -25.16 -0.86 13.28
N ALA A 204 -26.29 -0.15 13.29
CA ALA A 204 -26.69 0.84 12.30
C ALA A 204 -25.54 1.77 11.85
N ASP A 205 -25.48 2.01 10.54
CA ASP A 205 -24.52 2.88 9.84
C ASP A 205 -24.42 4.25 10.53
N ARG A 206 -23.39 4.48 11.36
CA ARG A 206 -23.30 5.66 12.26
C ARG A 206 -22.73 6.92 11.57
N GLY A 207 -22.70 6.93 10.24
CA GLY A 207 -22.23 8.06 9.44
C GLY A 207 -20.71 8.33 9.49
N ILE A 208 -19.91 7.37 9.95
CA ILE A 208 -18.44 7.42 9.93
C ILE A 208 -17.95 6.57 8.76
N ASP A 209 -17.28 7.21 7.81
CA ASP A 209 -16.82 6.60 6.56
C ASP A 209 -15.31 6.30 6.61
N GLY A 210 -14.54 7.07 7.39
CA GLY A 210 -13.10 6.88 7.53
C GLY A 210 -12.51 7.34 8.86
N ILE A 211 -11.27 6.93 9.11
CA ILE A 211 -10.45 7.33 10.27
C ILE A 211 -9.10 7.84 9.77
N ILE A 212 -8.61 8.90 10.40
CA ILE A 212 -7.20 9.27 10.38
C ILE A 212 -6.68 9.14 11.80
N TYR A 213 -5.53 8.54 11.95
CA TYR A 213 -4.79 8.51 13.21
C TYR A 213 -3.57 9.42 13.10
N PHE A 214 -3.32 10.19 14.16
CA PHE A 214 -2.22 11.14 14.22
C PHE A 214 -1.58 11.16 15.61
N GLN A 215 -0.41 11.77 15.70
CA GLN A 215 0.26 12.04 16.98
C GLN A 215 0.67 13.49 17.04
N ASP A 216 0.23 14.19 18.06
CA ASP A 216 0.71 15.52 18.42
C ASP A 216 1.42 15.53 19.77
N GLU A 217 1.56 14.36 20.39
CA GLU A 217 2.34 14.09 21.59
C GLU A 217 3.00 12.71 21.44
N LYS A 218 4.26 12.59 21.86
CA LYS A 218 5.08 11.40 21.63
C LYS A 218 4.46 10.17 22.32
N GLY A 219 4.12 9.16 21.53
CA GLY A 219 3.59 7.89 22.03
C GLY A 219 2.07 7.88 22.28
N ILE A 220 1.37 9.00 22.12
CA ILE A 220 -0.09 9.07 22.27
C ILE A 220 -0.73 9.15 20.89
N SER A 221 -1.42 8.08 20.50
CA SER A 221 -2.21 8.05 19.28
C SER A 221 -3.59 8.67 19.50
N LYS A 222 -3.90 9.66 18.67
CA LYS A 222 -5.21 10.31 18.61
C LYS A 222 -5.87 9.98 17.27
N LYS A 223 -7.19 10.17 17.19
CA LYS A 223 -7.96 9.87 15.98
C LYS A 223 -8.84 11.01 15.55
N ILE A 224 -9.07 11.07 14.24
CA ILE A 224 -9.97 11.95 13.52
C ILE A 224 -10.98 11.04 12.82
N ILE A 225 -12.25 11.42 12.85
CA ILE A 225 -13.28 10.71 12.10
C ILE A 225 -13.65 11.49 10.84
N VAL A 226 -13.95 10.76 9.78
CA VAL A 226 -14.34 11.32 8.48
C VAL A 226 -15.77 10.87 8.16
N SER A 227 -16.61 11.82 7.79
CA SER A 227 -17.95 11.58 7.25
C SER A 227 -18.02 12.14 5.84
N VAL A 228 -18.46 11.32 4.89
CA VAL A 228 -18.53 11.63 3.45
C VAL A 228 -19.99 11.72 3.02
N LYS A 229 -20.35 12.81 2.33
CA LYS A 229 -21.69 13.02 1.74
C LYS A 229 -21.59 13.31 0.25
N GLY A 230 -22.02 12.34 -0.56
CA GLY A 230 -22.07 12.45 -2.02
C GLY A 230 -23.38 13.02 -2.58
N GLY A 231 -24.38 13.32 -1.74
CA GLY A 231 -25.63 13.94 -2.18
C GLY A 231 -25.53 15.46 -2.28
N GLU A 232 -26.38 16.06 -3.10
CA GLU A 232 -26.48 17.53 -3.26
C GLU A 232 -27.11 18.20 -2.02
N SER A 233 -27.93 17.48 -1.27
CA SER A 233 -28.57 17.97 -0.06
C SER A 233 -27.69 17.76 1.17
N VAL A 234 -27.01 18.81 1.60
CA VAL A 234 -26.28 18.88 2.88
C VAL A 234 -26.88 19.96 3.79
N GLY A 235 -26.81 19.73 5.11
CA GLY A 235 -27.41 20.65 6.07
C GLY A 235 -26.79 20.59 7.45
N ARG A 236 -27.17 21.58 8.27
CA ARG A 236 -26.68 21.78 9.64
C ARG A 236 -26.75 20.50 10.50
N ALA A 237 -27.83 19.74 10.39
CA ALA A 237 -28.04 18.50 11.15
C ALA A 237 -26.89 17.50 10.98
N MET A 238 -26.34 17.38 9.76
CA MET A 238 -25.24 16.45 9.49
C MET A 238 -23.94 16.86 10.21
N ILE A 239 -23.72 18.16 10.40
CA ILE A 239 -22.58 18.69 11.16
C ILE A 239 -22.77 18.44 12.66
N ALA A 240 -23.99 18.59 13.17
CA ALA A 240 -24.32 18.24 14.55
C ALA A 240 -24.11 16.74 14.81
N ASP A 241 -24.51 15.86 13.87
CA ASP A 241 -24.29 14.42 13.96
C ASP A 241 -22.80 14.05 13.95
N LEU A 242 -22.01 14.75 13.13
CA LEU A 242 -20.55 14.59 13.13
C LEU A 242 -19.95 15.01 14.47
N LYS A 243 -20.34 16.16 15.04
CA LYS A 243 -19.91 16.60 16.38
C LYS A 243 -20.20 15.54 17.45
N ASN A 244 -21.42 15.02 17.45
CA ASN A 244 -21.83 13.95 18.38
C ASN A 244 -20.99 12.69 18.19
N SER A 245 -20.64 12.37 16.94
CA SER A 245 -19.78 11.23 16.63
C SER A 245 -18.33 11.46 17.07
N VAL A 246 -17.81 12.68 16.98
CA VAL A 246 -16.47 13.03 17.48
C VAL A 246 -16.40 12.76 18.97
N GLU A 247 -17.36 13.28 19.74
CA GLU A 247 -17.40 13.09 21.20
C GLU A 247 -17.59 11.62 21.58
N ARG A 248 -18.60 10.96 21.00
CA ARG A 248 -18.92 9.56 21.30
C ARG A 248 -17.74 8.63 21.04
N GLU A 249 -17.04 8.84 19.93
CA GLU A 249 -15.89 8.02 19.57
C GLU A 249 -14.61 8.47 20.28
N LYS A 250 -14.60 9.57 21.05
CA LYS A 250 -13.38 10.18 21.62
C LYS A 250 -12.36 10.58 20.54
N ALA A 251 -12.85 10.98 19.37
CA ALA A 251 -12.02 11.58 18.34
C ALA A 251 -11.73 13.04 18.69
N GLN A 252 -10.63 13.57 18.15
CA GLN A 252 -10.19 14.94 18.44
C GLN A 252 -10.70 15.93 17.40
N ILE A 253 -10.84 15.48 16.16
CA ILE A 253 -11.28 16.28 15.01
C ILE A 253 -12.32 15.47 14.21
N GLY A 254 -13.27 16.16 13.60
CA GLY A 254 -14.20 15.61 12.62
C GLY A 254 -14.03 16.29 11.27
N LEU A 255 -13.86 15.49 10.21
CA LEU A 255 -13.84 15.96 8.83
C LEU A 255 -15.16 15.61 8.14
N PHE A 256 -15.82 16.63 7.60
CA PHE A 256 -17.00 16.48 6.77
C PHE A 256 -16.62 16.72 5.31
N VAL A 257 -16.60 15.66 4.50
CA VAL A 257 -16.24 15.71 3.08
C VAL A 257 -17.50 15.67 2.23
N THR A 258 -17.67 16.61 1.29
CA THR A 258 -18.92 16.68 0.51
C THR A 258 -18.75 17.17 -0.93
N LEU A 259 -19.63 16.69 -1.82
CA LEU A 259 -19.77 17.24 -3.18
C LEU A 259 -20.47 18.59 -3.22
N ALA A 260 -21.36 18.87 -2.27
CA ALA A 260 -22.18 20.06 -2.25
C ALA A 260 -21.45 21.25 -1.60
N ALA A 261 -21.76 22.46 -2.05
CA ALA A 261 -21.28 23.66 -1.37
C ALA A 261 -21.86 23.74 0.06
N PRO A 262 -21.05 24.04 1.09
CA PRO A 262 -21.53 24.11 2.45
C PRO A 262 -22.46 25.29 2.65
N THR A 263 -23.57 25.07 3.36
CA THR A 263 -24.50 26.15 3.71
C THR A 263 -23.92 27.03 4.82
N ARG A 264 -24.36 28.30 4.90
CA ARG A 264 -23.93 29.21 5.98
C ARG A 264 -24.20 28.66 7.38
N GLU A 265 -25.32 27.96 7.55
CA GLU A 265 -25.70 27.34 8.82
C GLU A 265 -24.80 26.16 9.19
N MET A 266 -24.32 25.39 8.21
CA MET A 266 -23.31 24.35 8.46
C MET A 266 -21.99 24.96 8.94
N VAL A 267 -21.54 26.04 8.29
CA VAL A 267 -20.29 26.72 8.67
C VAL A 267 -20.40 27.27 10.09
N LYS A 268 -21.51 27.95 10.44
CA LYS A 268 -21.76 28.43 11.81
C LYS A 268 -21.75 27.28 12.81
N GLU A 269 -22.45 26.18 12.53
CA GLU A 269 -22.49 25.01 13.41
C GLU A 269 -21.11 24.39 13.63
N ALA A 270 -20.29 24.28 12.58
CA ALA A 270 -18.91 23.78 12.69
C ALA A 270 -18.05 24.68 13.59
N LEU A 271 -18.20 26.01 13.48
CA LEU A 271 -17.47 26.98 14.31
C LEU A 271 -17.79 26.85 15.81
N THR A 272 -19.02 26.46 16.18
CA THR A 272 -19.39 26.25 17.59
C THR A 272 -18.60 25.13 18.28
N ALA A 273 -17.98 24.23 17.51
CA ALA A 273 -17.15 23.17 18.07
C ALA A 273 -15.78 23.67 18.55
N GLY A 274 -15.41 24.91 18.21
CA GLY A 274 -14.12 25.50 18.58
C GLY A 274 -12.94 24.87 17.86
N PHE A 275 -11.78 24.95 18.51
CA PHE A 275 -10.50 24.47 18.00
C PHE A 275 -10.01 23.30 18.84
N TYR A 276 -9.32 22.38 18.19
CA TYR A 276 -8.54 21.38 18.87
C TYR A 276 -7.27 22.03 19.44
N GLU A 277 -7.03 21.82 20.74
CA GLU A 277 -5.84 22.28 21.43
C GLU A 277 -4.82 21.16 21.51
N SER A 278 -3.62 21.46 21.01
CA SER A 278 -2.50 20.53 21.03
C SER A 278 -1.48 20.98 22.06
N PRO A 279 -0.88 20.07 22.85
CA PRO A 279 0.16 20.43 23.81
C PRO A 279 1.44 20.97 23.15
N ASN A 280 1.71 20.59 21.89
CA ASN A 280 2.98 20.87 21.21
C ASN A 280 2.84 21.81 20.00
N PHE A 281 1.64 22.27 19.69
CA PHE A 281 1.37 23.15 18.55
C PHE A 281 0.53 24.36 18.98
N LYS A 282 0.54 25.43 18.17
CA LYS A 282 -0.17 26.66 18.49
C LYS A 282 -1.68 26.42 18.60
N SER A 283 -2.27 26.89 19.69
CA SER A 283 -3.72 26.89 19.89
C SER A 283 -4.43 27.76 18.84
N GLY A 284 -5.63 27.36 18.42
CA GLY A 284 -6.45 28.12 17.48
C GLY A 284 -6.16 27.85 15.98
N GLU A 285 -5.22 26.98 15.64
CA GLU A 285 -4.90 26.68 14.23
C GLU A 285 -5.74 25.54 13.63
N TYR A 286 -6.31 24.66 14.46
CA TYR A 286 -6.95 23.42 14.02
C TYR A 286 -8.42 23.37 14.41
N PRO A 287 -9.36 23.75 13.51
CA PRO A 287 -10.79 23.65 13.82
C PRO A 287 -11.19 22.22 14.17
N LYS A 288 -11.96 22.06 15.24
CA LYS A 288 -12.41 20.74 15.71
C LYS A 288 -13.32 20.05 14.70
N ILE A 289 -14.10 20.83 13.95
CA ILE A 289 -14.93 20.36 12.84
C ILE A 289 -14.54 21.13 11.58
N GLN A 290 -14.21 20.40 10.52
CA GLN A 290 -13.79 20.97 9.24
C GLN A 290 -14.70 20.46 8.13
N ILE A 291 -15.18 21.38 7.30
CA ILE A 291 -15.97 21.05 6.11
C ILE A 291 -15.05 21.20 4.90
N LEU A 292 -14.91 20.13 4.12
CA LEU A 292 -14.05 20.02 2.96
C LEU A 292 -14.90 19.66 1.75
N THR A 293 -14.80 20.41 0.66
CA THR A 293 -15.49 20.10 -0.59
C THR A 293 -14.59 19.21 -1.45
N ILE A 294 -15.20 18.33 -2.24
CA ILE A 294 -14.48 17.52 -3.23
C ILE A 294 -13.73 18.42 -4.21
N GLU A 295 -14.36 19.52 -4.64
CA GLU A 295 -13.72 20.53 -5.50
C GLU A 295 -12.43 21.07 -4.86
N GLY A 296 -12.51 21.48 -3.60
CA GLY A 296 -11.39 22.05 -2.86
C GLY A 296 -10.25 21.05 -2.63
N LEU A 297 -10.59 19.77 -2.45
CA LEU A 297 -9.61 18.70 -2.32
C LEU A 297 -8.93 18.38 -3.66
N LEU A 298 -9.69 18.31 -4.77
CA LEU A 298 -9.17 18.03 -6.10
C LEU A 298 -8.22 19.14 -6.60
N ASN A 299 -8.59 20.40 -6.39
CA ASN A 299 -7.78 21.54 -6.82
C ASN A 299 -6.73 21.97 -5.78
N SER A 300 -6.57 21.21 -4.68
CA SER A 300 -5.63 21.48 -3.59
C SER A 300 -5.79 22.83 -2.87
N THR A 301 -6.93 23.53 -3.03
CA THR A 301 -7.24 24.74 -2.25
C THR A 301 -7.68 24.42 -0.82
N GLN A 302 -8.12 23.18 -0.57
CA GLN A 302 -8.49 22.68 0.74
C GLN A 302 -7.71 21.41 1.07
N ARG A 303 -7.38 21.26 2.36
CA ARG A 303 -6.77 20.05 2.91
C ARG A 303 -7.13 19.94 4.39
N PRO A 304 -7.22 18.72 4.95
CA PRO A 304 -7.39 18.55 6.39
C PRO A 304 -6.29 19.28 7.17
N ARG A 305 -6.67 20.00 8.22
CA ARG A 305 -5.73 20.69 9.11
C ARG A 305 -5.73 20.03 10.48
N TYR A 306 -4.62 19.42 10.84
CA TYR A 306 -4.42 18.83 12.16
C TYR A 306 -2.93 18.80 12.48
N PRO A 307 -2.54 18.88 13.76
CA PRO A 307 -1.15 18.78 14.16
C PRO A 307 -0.71 17.33 14.02
N ASP A 308 0.41 17.08 13.34
CA ASP A 308 0.92 15.72 13.18
C ASP A 308 2.45 15.69 13.20
N LEU A 309 3.01 15.32 14.34
CA LEU A 309 4.44 15.04 14.52
C LEU A 309 4.90 13.89 13.63
N SER A 310 3.99 12.99 13.25
CA SER A 310 4.29 11.82 12.44
C SER A 310 4.33 12.12 10.93
N GLN A 311 3.99 13.34 10.50
CA GLN A 311 3.89 13.73 9.08
C GLN A 311 3.08 12.73 8.23
N GLY A 312 1.96 12.23 8.76
CA GLY A 312 1.05 11.30 8.08
C GLY A 312 1.47 9.83 8.11
N THR A 313 2.58 9.48 8.78
CA THR A 313 3.09 8.09 8.84
C THR A 313 2.23 7.17 9.71
N TYR A 314 1.41 7.71 10.61
CA TYR A 314 0.60 6.89 11.50
C TYR A 314 -0.62 6.27 10.81
N THR A 315 -1.28 7.02 9.92
CA THR A 315 -2.43 6.50 9.14
C THR A 315 -1.94 5.65 7.97
N PHE A 316 -0.92 6.12 7.26
CA PHE A 316 -0.28 5.36 6.20
C PHE A 316 1.21 5.48 6.39
N LYS A 317 1.83 4.38 6.86
CA LYS A 317 3.28 4.27 6.94
C LYS A 317 3.90 4.59 5.58
N ARG A 318 5.02 5.32 5.60
CA ARG A 318 5.70 5.79 4.38
C ARG A 318 6.59 4.68 3.83
N ALA A 319 6.56 4.47 2.52
CA ALA A 319 7.53 3.61 1.86
C ALA A 319 8.94 4.22 1.98
N SER A 320 9.96 3.38 2.14
CA SER A 320 11.34 3.84 2.11
C SER A 320 11.71 4.28 0.69
N GLN A 321 12.50 5.34 0.57
CA GLN A 321 13.02 5.78 -0.72
C GLN A 321 13.99 4.72 -1.25
N GLU A 322 13.86 4.35 -2.52
CA GLU A 322 14.79 3.41 -3.16
C GLU A 322 16.06 4.17 -3.60
N GLN A 323 17.23 3.59 -3.31
CA GLN A 323 18.52 4.20 -3.64
C GLN A 323 18.97 3.89 -5.08
N GLU A 324 18.48 2.78 -5.65
CA GLU A 324 18.78 2.34 -7.02
C GLU A 324 17.46 1.85 -7.65
N ALA A 325 16.99 2.55 -8.67
CA ALA A 325 15.93 2.09 -9.56
C ALA A 325 16.55 1.86 -10.94
N ALA A 326 16.30 0.69 -11.53
CA ALA A 326 16.77 0.42 -12.89
C ALA A 326 16.00 1.29 -13.90
N GLU A 327 16.69 1.74 -14.95
CA GLU A 327 16.06 2.49 -16.05
C GLU A 327 15.01 1.61 -16.74
N ILE A 328 13.82 2.19 -16.98
CA ILE A 328 12.75 1.53 -17.71
C ILE A 328 12.82 1.97 -19.17
N PRO A 329 12.98 1.05 -20.13
CA PRO A 329 13.01 1.40 -21.54
C PRO A 329 11.60 1.75 -22.06
N GLY A 330 11.42 3.00 -22.50
CA GLY A 330 10.29 3.46 -23.32
C GLY A 330 8.91 3.52 -22.65
N ASP A 331 7.92 4.06 -23.38
CA ASP A 331 6.50 4.06 -23.00
C ASP A 331 5.82 2.75 -23.43
N LEU A 332 5.00 2.20 -22.55
CA LEU A 332 4.30 0.91 -22.69
C LEU A 332 3.37 0.90 -23.92
N PHE A 333 2.84 2.06 -24.31
CA PHE A 333 1.84 2.19 -25.38
C PHE A 333 2.37 2.79 -26.68
N ASP A 334 3.66 3.17 -26.76
CA ASP A 334 4.25 3.76 -27.98
C ASP A 334 4.86 2.72 -28.94
N ALA A 335 4.76 1.43 -28.65
CA ALA A 335 5.30 0.33 -29.48
C ALA A 335 4.60 0.11 -30.84
N GLY A 336 3.96 1.14 -31.41
CA GLY A 336 3.20 1.06 -32.65
C GLY A 336 3.12 2.36 -33.49
N LYS A 337 3.92 3.39 -33.19
CA LYS A 337 4.11 4.54 -34.09
C LYS A 337 5.45 4.42 -34.84
N ALA A 338 5.55 3.44 -35.71
CA ALA A 338 6.59 3.35 -36.74
C ALA A 338 5.96 2.90 -38.05
#